data_AF-A0A6S7IY59-F1
#
_entry.id   AF-A0A6S7IY59-F1
#
_cell.length_a   1.000
_cell.length_b   1.000
_cell.length_c   1.000
_cell.angle_alpha   90.00
_cell.angle_beta   90.00
_cell.angle_gamma   90.00
#
_symmetry.space_group_name_H-M   'P 1'
#
loop_
_entity.id
_entity.type
_entity.pdbx_description
1 polymer ?
#
loop_
_entity_poly.entity_id
_entity_poly.type
_entity_poly.pdbx_seq_one_letter_code
_entity_poly.pdbx_strand_id
1 'polypeptide(L)'
;MSNIKKKIKIRQGYRAYLTKILSNADDIVQNYDGNQEKKLKQIRITLKERLDTLNTLDEEILELIEADEEISTEIEEAGKYRESAHEMIVNIDSVLEAKPINETMSRSMSESQQLSTPGHYQPTIKHGKLP
;
A
#
# COMPACT_ATOMS: atom_id res chain seq x y z
N MET A 1 -17.13 13.92 36.93
CA MET A 1 -16.30 14.84 36.10
C MET A 1 -14.78 14.59 36.13
N SER A 2 -14.13 14.02 37.16
CA SER A 2 -12.66 13.83 37.11
C SER A 2 -12.21 12.70 36.15
N ASN A 3 -13.04 11.66 35.97
CA ASN A 3 -12.71 10.51 35.13
C ASN A 3 -12.76 10.86 33.63
N ILE A 4 -13.82 11.56 33.19
CA ILE A 4 -13.94 12.04 31.80
C ILE A 4 -12.80 12.99 31.41
N LYS A 5 -12.46 13.97 32.26
CA LYS A 5 -11.33 14.90 32.01
C LYS A 5 -10.00 14.16 31.83
N LYS A 6 -9.76 13.11 32.61
CA LYS A 6 -8.56 12.27 32.48
C LYS A 6 -8.55 11.50 31.16
N LYS A 7 -9.68 10.89 30.77
CA LYS A 7 -9.81 10.16 29.50
C LYS A 7 -9.63 11.08 28.29
N ILE A 8 -10.25 12.26 28.27
CA ILE A 8 -10.05 13.28 27.22
C ILE A 8 -8.57 13.63 27.07
N LYS A 9 -7.87 13.86 28.19
CA LYS A 9 -6.44 14.19 28.15
C LYS A 9 -5.59 13.03 27.60
N ILE A 10 -5.90 11.80 27.98
CA ILE A 10 -5.23 10.61 27.44
C ILE A 10 -5.48 10.51 25.93
N ARG A 11 -6.74 10.63 25.50
CA ARG A 11 -7.13 10.63 24.09
C ARG A 11 -6.39 11.69 23.29
N GLN A 12 -6.29 12.92 23.78
CA GLN A 12 -5.53 13.99 23.13
C GLN A 12 -4.06 13.61 22.92
N GLY A 13 -3.45 12.94 23.90
CA GLY A 13 -2.09 12.39 23.76
C GLY A 13 -1.97 11.36 22.64
N TYR A 14 -2.95 10.44 22.54
CA TYR A 14 -3.01 9.46 21.46
C TYR A 14 -3.24 10.11 20.09
N ARG A 15 -4.18 11.06 19.99
CA ARG A 15 -4.44 11.82 18.74
C ARG A 15 -3.17 12.54 18.28
N ALA A 16 -2.45 13.22 19.18
CA ALA A 16 -1.21 13.91 18.84
C ALA A 16 -0.10 12.95 18.37
N TYR A 17 0.00 11.77 18.98
CA TYR A 17 0.94 10.75 18.53
C TYR A 17 0.54 10.16 17.17
N LEU A 18 -0.74 9.86 16.97
CA LEU A 18 -1.28 9.35 15.72
C LEU A 18 -1.05 10.34 14.57
N THR A 19 -1.26 11.64 14.79
CA THR A 19 -0.96 12.69 13.79
C THR A 19 0.50 12.62 13.32
N LYS A 20 1.46 12.36 14.22
CA LYS A 20 2.88 12.21 13.84
C LYS A 20 3.12 10.96 13.00
N ILE A 21 2.44 9.85 13.33
CA ILE A 21 2.54 8.61 12.55
C ILE A 21 1.92 8.82 11.16
N LEU A 22 0.76 9.46 11.07
CA LEU A 22 0.08 9.75 9.81
C LEU A 22 0.95 10.61 8.89
N SER A 23 1.56 11.67 9.41
CA SER A 23 2.49 12.51 8.64
C SER A 23 3.69 11.70 8.12
N ASN A 24 4.30 10.87 8.97
CA ASN A 24 5.42 10.03 8.56
C ASN A 24 5.02 8.99 7.52
N ALA A 25 3.83 8.40 7.68
CA ALA A 25 3.27 7.45 6.74
C ALA A 25 3.04 8.10 5.37
N ASP A 26 2.47 9.31 5.34
CA ASP A 26 2.23 10.08 4.13
C ASP A 26 3.55 10.37 3.39
N ASP A 27 4.57 10.86 4.10
CA ASP A 27 5.89 11.13 3.52
C ASP A 27 6.50 9.90 2.83
N ILE A 28 6.36 8.71 3.45
CA ILE A 28 6.85 7.44 2.91
C ILE A 28 6.00 6.97 1.74
N VAL A 29 4.67 7.09 1.82
CA VAL A 29 3.74 6.68 0.75
C VAL A 29 3.99 7.50 -0.52
N GLN A 30 4.16 8.82 -0.39
CA GLN A 30 4.38 9.72 -1.53
C GLN A 30 5.72 9.49 -2.24
N ASN A 31 6.74 9.05 -1.50
CA ASN A 31 8.10 8.89 -2.01
C ASN A 31 8.59 7.44 -1.87
N TYR A 32 7.68 6.49 -2.03
CA TYR A 32 7.94 5.11 -1.67
C TYR A 32 9.07 4.50 -2.50
N ASP A 33 10.05 3.95 -1.78
CA ASP A 33 11.09 3.07 -2.30
C ASP A 33 10.99 1.72 -1.60
N GLY A 34 11.27 0.62 -2.31
CA GLY A 34 11.18 -0.75 -1.79
C GLY A 34 12.01 -0.97 -0.52
N ASN A 35 13.09 -0.20 -0.32
CA ASN A 35 13.89 -0.22 0.91
C ASN A 35 13.09 0.18 2.17
N GLN A 36 11.96 0.88 2.01
CA GLN A 36 11.09 1.34 3.10
C GLN A 36 9.95 0.36 3.40
N GLU A 37 9.80 -0.74 2.65
CA GLU A 37 8.68 -1.69 2.79
C GLU A 37 8.50 -2.19 4.24
N LYS A 38 9.60 -2.58 4.90
CA LYS A 38 9.56 -3.04 6.29
C LYS A 38 9.07 -1.96 7.24
N LYS A 39 9.51 -0.71 7.02
CA LYS A 39 9.09 0.45 7.83
C LYS A 39 7.61 0.74 7.62
N LEU A 40 7.14 0.67 6.38
CA LEU A 40 5.76 0.93 6.02
C LEU A 40 4.81 -0.14 6.59
N LYS A 41 5.21 -1.42 6.56
CA LYS A 41 4.50 -2.51 7.26
C LYS A 41 4.42 -2.28 8.77
N GLN A 42 5.50 -1.81 9.39
CA GLN A 42 5.50 -1.49 10.82
C GLN A 42 4.54 -0.34 11.12
N ILE A 43 4.56 0.73 10.32
CA ILE A 43 3.64 1.87 10.46
C ILE A 43 2.19 1.41 10.34
N ARG A 44 1.86 0.56 9.36
CA ARG A 44 0.52 -0.02 9.21
C ARG A 44 0.06 -0.74 10.47
N ILE A 45 0.91 -1.59 11.05
CA ILE A 45 0.59 -2.32 12.29
C ILE A 45 0.33 -1.32 13.42
N THR A 46 1.22 -0.34 13.59
CA THR A 46 1.05 0.69 14.63
C THR A 46 -0.22 1.49 14.43
N LEU A 47 -0.58 1.88 13.20
CA LEU A 47 -1.83 2.59 12.92
C LEU A 47 -3.05 1.78 13.36
N LYS A 48 -3.09 0.47 13.04
CA LYS A 48 -4.19 -0.42 13.43
C LYS A 48 -4.33 -0.54 14.96
N GLU A 49 -3.22 -0.76 15.67
CA GLU A 49 -3.22 -0.84 17.14
C GLU A 49 -3.69 0.45 17.81
N ARG A 50 -3.23 1.60 17.29
CA ARG A 50 -3.57 2.89 17.90
C ARG A 50 -4.99 3.32 17.57
N LEU A 51 -5.50 2.97 16.39
CA LEU A 51 -6.88 3.21 16.03
C LEU A 51 -7.84 2.46 16.96
N ASP A 52 -7.53 1.20 17.26
CA ASP A 52 -8.30 0.39 18.22
C ASP A 52 -8.32 1.00 19.62
N THR A 53 -7.15 1.43 20.11
CA THR A 53 -7.05 2.14 21.40
C THR A 53 -7.85 3.44 21.40
N LEU A 54 -7.83 4.20 20.29
CA LEU A 54 -8.55 5.47 20.20
C LEU A 54 -10.06 5.26 20.18
N ASN A 55 -10.55 4.25 19.44
CA ASN A 55 -11.97 3.88 19.41
C ASN A 55 -12.48 3.51 20.80
N THR A 56 -11.71 2.73 21.56
CA THR A 56 -12.07 2.37 22.94
C THR A 56 -12.19 3.64 23.81
N LEU A 57 -11.23 4.56 23.71
CA LEU A 57 -11.27 5.81 24.48
C LEU A 57 -12.44 6.72 24.06
N ASP A 58 -12.78 6.76 22.78
CA ASP A 58 -13.91 7.54 22.27
C ASP A 58 -15.24 6.98 22.80
N GLU A 59 -15.43 5.66 22.77
CA GLU A 59 -16.61 4.98 23.34
C GLU A 59 -16.73 5.24 24.85
N GLU A 60 -15.66 5.06 25.60
CA GLU A 60 -15.64 5.33 27.05
C GLU A 60 -15.90 6.80 27.39
N ILE A 61 -15.57 7.74 26.50
CA ILE A 61 -15.85 9.17 26.69
C ILE A 61 -17.32 9.46 26.38
N LEU A 62 -17.85 8.91 25.28
CA LEU A 62 -19.26 9.05 24.90
C LEU A 62 -20.20 8.50 25.99
N GLU A 63 -19.84 7.39 26.64
CA GLU A 63 -20.59 6.83 27.78
C GLU A 63 -20.64 7.75 29.02
N LEU A 64 -19.69 8.69 29.13
CA LEU A 64 -19.56 9.58 30.28
C LEU A 64 -20.11 11.00 30.02
N ILE A 65 -20.49 11.32 28.79
CA ILE A 65 -21.09 12.61 28.42
C ILE A 65 -22.60 12.52 28.59
N GLU A 66 -23.19 13.49 29.30
CA GLU A 66 -24.63 13.56 29.54
C GLU A 66 -25.36 14.56 28.63
N ALA A 67 -24.62 15.48 28.00
CA ALA A 67 -25.19 16.55 27.18
C ALA A 67 -25.17 16.19 25.68
N ASP A 68 -26.35 16.17 25.05
CA ASP A 68 -26.53 15.75 23.64
C ASP A 68 -25.66 16.56 22.64
N GLU A 69 -25.51 17.88 22.84
CA GLU A 69 -24.67 18.72 21.98
C GLU A 69 -23.17 18.35 22.06
N GLU A 70 -22.71 17.97 23.25
CA GLU A 70 -21.32 17.53 23.49
C GLU A 70 -21.09 16.12 22.90
N ILE A 71 -22.09 15.24 22.95
CA ILE A 71 -22.07 13.93 22.30
C ILE A 71 -21.90 14.07 20.79
N SER A 72 -22.71 14.92 20.14
CA SER A 72 -22.64 15.10 18.68
C SER A 72 -21.27 15.61 18.25
N THR A 73 -20.73 16.58 18.98
CA THR A 73 -19.39 17.13 18.71
C THR A 73 -18.32 16.05 18.84
N GLU A 74 -18.40 15.25 19.90
CA GLU A 74 -17.43 14.19 20.14
C GLU A 74 -17.46 13.09 19.06
N ILE A 75 -18.66 12.69 18.63
CA ILE A 75 -18.82 11.72 17.54
C ILE A 75 -18.18 12.25 16.25
N GLU A 76 -18.41 13.51 15.91
CA GLU A 76 -17.86 14.12 14.70
C GLU A 76 -16.33 14.16 14.74
N GLU A 77 -15.74 14.60 15.86
CA GLU A 77 -14.29 14.64 16.01
C GLU A 77 -13.64 13.25 15.97
N ALA A 78 -14.23 12.28 16.67
CA ALA A 78 -13.77 10.89 16.67
C ALA A 78 -13.83 10.29 15.26
N GLY A 79 -14.92 10.58 14.52
CA GLY A 79 -15.12 10.16 13.14
C GLY A 79 -14.00 10.64 12.21
N LYS A 80 -13.66 11.94 12.25
CA LYS A 80 -12.60 12.53 11.41
C LYS A 80 -11.25 11.83 11.61
N TYR A 81 -10.86 11.59 12.86
CA TYR A 81 -9.59 10.90 13.15
C TYR A 81 -9.59 9.45 12.68
N ARG A 82 -10.73 8.77 12.81
CA ARG A 82 -10.90 7.39 12.37
C ARG A 82 -10.81 7.28 10.85
N GLU A 83 -11.47 8.18 10.13
CA GLU A 83 -11.41 8.26 8.67
C GLU A 83 -9.98 8.49 8.17
N SER A 84 -9.26 9.48 8.71
CA SER A 84 -7.87 9.74 8.30
C SER A 84 -6.94 8.55 8.56
N ALA A 85 -7.14 7.82 9.66
CA ALA A 85 -6.34 6.63 9.95
C ALA A 85 -6.63 5.48 8.98
N HIS A 86 -7.91 5.23 8.67
CA HIS A 86 -8.30 4.22 7.70
C HIS A 86 -7.80 4.54 6.29
N GLU A 87 -7.95 5.79 5.85
CA GLU A 87 -7.44 6.24 4.55
C GLU A 87 -5.94 5.96 4.43
N MET A 88 -5.14 6.32 5.45
CA MET A 88 -3.71 6.04 5.44
C MET A 88 -3.39 4.54 5.40
N ILE A 89 -4.14 3.71 6.13
CA ILE A 89 -3.96 2.25 6.08
C ILE A 89 -4.21 1.73 4.66
N VAL A 90 -5.27 2.20 4.00
CA VAL A 90 -5.59 1.83 2.61
C VAL A 90 -4.49 2.27 1.64
N ASN A 91 -3.97 3.49 1.81
CA ASN A 91 -2.87 3.99 0.98
C ASN A 91 -1.59 3.16 1.17
N ILE A 92 -1.27 2.81 2.41
CA ILE A 92 -0.15 1.90 2.70
C ILE A 92 -0.36 0.53 2.05
N ASP A 93 -1.53 -0.06 2.20
CA ASP A 93 -1.83 -1.38 1.61
C ASP A 93 -1.72 -1.33 0.08
N SER A 94 -2.22 -0.26 -0.55
CA SER A 94 -2.09 -0.04 -1.99
C SER A 94 -0.63 0.02 -2.46
N VAL A 95 0.22 0.74 -1.73
CA VAL A 95 1.66 0.85 -2.03
C VAL A 95 2.37 -0.50 -1.84
N LEU A 96 2.05 -1.23 -0.77
CA LEU A 96 2.67 -2.53 -0.48
C LEU A 96 2.23 -3.64 -1.45
N GLU A 97 1.03 -3.54 -2.02
CA GLU A 97 0.46 -4.52 -2.96
C GLU A 97 0.78 -4.21 -4.42
N ALA A 98 1.22 -2.98 -4.74
CA ALA A 98 1.65 -2.59 -6.07
C ALA A 98 2.88 -3.42 -6.51
N LYS A 99 2.63 -4.52 -7.24
CA LYS A 99 3.70 -5.28 -7.91
C LYS A 99 4.44 -4.34 -8.87
N PRO A 100 5.78 -4.34 -8.91
CA PRO A 100 6.50 -3.67 -9.98
C PRO A 100 6.10 -4.33 -11.30
N ILE A 101 5.42 -3.57 -12.16
CA ILE A 101 5.22 -3.95 -13.56
C ILE A 101 6.57 -3.72 -14.23
N ASN A 102 7.44 -4.73 -14.19
CA ASN A 102 8.56 -4.81 -15.13
C ASN A 102 8.97 -6.28 -15.26
N GLU A 103 8.62 -6.86 -16.42
CA GLU A 103 9.39 -7.85 -17.21
C GLU A 103 8.47 -8.72 -18.10
N THR A 104 7.77 -8.13 -19.10
CA THR A 104 7.33 -8.96 -20.26
C THR A 104 7.07 -8.22 -21.58
N MET A 105 7.61 -7.01 -21.81
CA MET A 105 7.51 -6.36 -23.14
C MET A 105 8.83 -5.78 -23.65
N SER A 106 9.89 -6.60 -23.64
CA SER A 106 11.07 -6.40 -24.49
C SER A 106 11.82 -7.70 -24.72
N ARG A 107 11.16 -8.67 -25.35
CA ARG A 107 11.83 -9.76 -26.08
C ARG A 107 10.93 -10.30 -27.20
N SER A 108 10.52 -9.42 -28.09
CA SER A 108 10.01 -9.79 -29.41
C SER A 108 10.45 -8.72 -30.38
N MET A 109 10.91 -9.11 -31.58
CA MET A 109 11.77 -8.40 -32.56
C MET A 109 13.26 -8.61 -32.23
N SER A 110 14.04 -9.43 -32.93
CA SER A 110 13.97 -9.88 -34.32
C SER A 110 14.76 -11.17 -34.49
N GLU A 111 14.11 -12.26 -34.92
CA GLU A 111 14.78 -13.26 -35.75
C GLU A 111 13.76 -13.79 -36.76
N SER A 112 13.71 -13.09 -37.89
CA SER A 112 12.95 -13.47 -39.08
C SER A 112 13.66 -12.85 -40.29
N GLN A 113 14.70 -13.51 -40.78
CA GLN A 113 15.06 -13.40 -42.20
C GLN A 113 14.94 -14.79 -42.83
N GLN A 114 13.83 -14.92 -43.56
CA GLN A 114 13.50 -16.02 -44.42
C GLN A 114 14.50 -16.08 -45.59
N LEU A 115 15.06 -17.27 -45.77
CA LEU A 115 14.95 -18.06 -47.00
C LEU A 115 14.82 -17.30 -48.33
N SER A 116 15.92 -17.25 -49.08
CA SER A 116 15.89 -17.08 -50.54
C SER A 116 16.99 -17.92 -51.19
N THR A 117 16.62 -19.09 -51.71
CA THR A 117 17.38 -19.83 -52.72
C THR A 117 17.33 -19.11 -54.06
N PRO A 118 18.38 -19.20 -54.88
CA PRO A 118 18.17 -19.70 -56.24
C PRO A 118 19.19 -20.78 -56.62
N GLY A 119 18.70 -21.84 -57.26
CA GLY A 119 19.47 -23.01 -57.59
C GLY A 119 20.48 -22.81 -58.72
N HIS A 120 21.60 -23.52 -58.61
CA HIS A 120 22.28 -24.13 -59.74
C HIS A 120 23.23 -25.22 -59.22
N TYR A 121 22.76 -26.47 -59.15
CA TYR A 121 23.65 -27.62 -59.06
C TYR A 121 23.41 -28.48 -60.29
N GLN A 122 24.35 -28.42 -61.24
CA GLN A 122 24.49 -29.47 -62.24
C GLN A 122 25.15 -30.69 -61.59
N PRO A 123 24.54 -31.88 -61.67
CA PRO A 123 25.27 -33.11 -61.40
C PRO A 123 26.01 -33.52 -62.68
N THR A 124 27.33 -33.53 -62.64
CA THR A 124 28.13 -34.22 -63.64
C THR A 124 27.90 -35.73 -63.50
N ILE A 125 27.29 -36.30 -64.53
CA ILE A 125 27.21 -37.74 -64.79
C ILE A 125 28.64 -38.27 -65.00
N LYS A 126 28.80 -39.61 -64.90
CA LYS A 126 29.88 -40.51 -65.41
C LYS A 126 30.70 -41.12 -64.25
N HIS A 127 30.80 -42.43 -63.99
CA HIS A 127 30.38 -43.68 -64.63
C HIS A 127 30.26 -44.75 -63.53
N GLY A 128 29.30 -45.68 -63.59
CA GLY A 128 29.66 -47.10 -63.73
C GLY A 128 28.89 -48.03 -62.77
N LYS A 129 27.74 -48.52 -63.24
CA LYS A 129 27.12 -49.82 -62.88
C LYS A 129 28.10 -50.94 -63.32
N LEU A 130 28.18 -52.16 -62.76
CA LEU A 130 27.43 -52.97 -61.79
C LEU A 130 28.33 -54.22 -61.48
N PRO A 131 27.85 -55.43 -61.10
CA PRO A 131 28.59 -56.47 -60.36
C PRO A 131 29.65 -57.24 -61.17
#